data_AF-A0A841LR92-F1
#
_entry.id   AF-A0A841LR92-F1
#
_cell.length_a   1.000
_cell.length_b   1.000
_cell.length_c   1.000
_cell.angle_alpha   90.00
_cell.angle_beta   90.00
_cell.angle_gamma   90.00
#
_symmetry.space_group_name_H-M   'P 1'
#
loop_
_entity.id
_entity.type
_entity.pdbx_description
1 polymer ?
#
loop_
_entity_poly.entity_id
_entity_poly.type
_entity_poly.pdbx_seq_one_letter_code
_entity_poly.pdbx_strand_id
1 'polypeptide(L)' 'MMLLLFFLMMLALGFNWFGYRTLSLAFVTSCLVVAIKEFLWEIHSADYGYSMPWLQL' A
#
# COMPACT_ATOMS: atom_id res chain seq x y z
N MET A 1 5.17 -6.31 3.30
CA MET A 1 4.76 -4.96 3.73
C MET A 1 4.88 -3.99 2.55
N MET A 2 6.08 -3.73 1.98
CA MET A 2 6.21 -2.89 0.75
C MET A 2 6.10 -3.64 -0.60
N LEU A 3 6.61 -4.87 -0.70
CA LEU A 3 6.64 -5.65 -1.96
C LEU A 3 5.23 -5.89 -2.53
N LEU A 4 4.24 -6.07 -1.65
CA LEU A 4 2.85 -6.28 -2.01
C LEU A 4 2.25 -5.04 -2.70
N LEU A 5 2.55 -3.82 -2.20
CA LEU A 5 2.15 -2.57 -2.84
C LEU A 5 2.77 -2.42 -4.24
N PHE A 6 4.06 -2.75 -4.38
CA PHE A 6 4.72 -2.74 -5.68
C PHE A 6 4.07 -3.72 -6.67
N PHE A 7 3.73 -4.93 -6.21
CA PHE A 7 3.06 -5.92 -7.05
C PHE A 7 1.66 -5.46 -7.47
N LEU A 8 0.90 -4.85 -6.55
CA LEU A 8 -0.43 -4.30 -6.85
C LEU A 8 -0.36 -3.14 -7.86
N MET A 9 0.63 -2.24 -7.72
CA MET A 9 0.87 -1.17 -8.69
C MET A 9 1.30 -1.71 -10.06
N MET A 10 2.14 -2.75 -10.09
CA MET A 10 2.58 -3.39 -11.33
C MET A 10 1.40 -4.03 -12.07
N LEU A 11 0.48 -4.67 -11.35
CA LEU A 11 -0.78 -5.17 -11.92
C LEU A 11 -1.68 -4.04 -12.42
N ALA A 12 -1.84 -2.96 -11.65
CA ALA A 12 -2.61 -1.79 -12.07
C ALA A 12 -2.10 -1.21 -13.41
N LEU A 13 -0.78 -1.07 -13.52
CA LEU A 13 -0.10 -0.62 -14.74
C LEU A 13 -0.32 -1.60 -15.91
N GLY A 14 -0.21 -2.90 -15.66
CA GLY A 14 -0.48 -3.93 -16.66
C GLY A 14 -1.92 -3.85 -17.19
N PHE A 15 -2.92 -3.80 -16.31
CA PHE A 15 -4.33 -3.71 -16.72
C PHE A 15 -4.66 -2.40 -17.44
N ASN A 16 -4.01 -1.29 -17.05
CA ASN A 16 -4.14 -0.02 -17.75
C ASN A 16 -3.56 -0.09 -19.18
N TRP A 17 -2.44 -0.80 -19.37
CA TRP A 17 -1.83 -0.99 -20.69
C TRP A 17 -2.75 -1.75 -21.66
N PHE A 18 -3.49 -2.74 -21.17
CA PHE A 18 -4.48 -3.49 -21.96
C PHE A 18 -5.82 -2.74 -22.16
N GLY A 19 -5.95 -1.50 -21.67
CA GLY A 19 -7.15 -0.68 -21.85
C GLY A 19 -8.29 -0.98 -20.86
N TYR A 20 -8.09 -1.87 -19.89
CA TYR A 20 -9.09 -2.20 -18.87
C TYR A 20 -9.10 -1.17 -17.75
N ARG A 21 -9.64 0.02 -18.06
CA ARG A 21 -9.65 1.19 -17.17
C ARG A 21 -10.33 0.93 -15.82
N THR A 22 -11.42 0.18 -15.81
CA THR A 22 -12.18 -0.17 -14.59
C THR A 22 -11.40 -1.09 -13.67
N LEU A 23 -10.69 -2.09 -14.23
CA LEU A 23 -9.83 -3.00 -13.46
C LEU A 23 -8.61 -2.27 -12.92
N SER A 24 -7.97 -1.42 -13.74
CA SER A 24 -6.87 -0.57 -13.29
C SER A 24 -7.27 0.28 -12.08
N LEU A 25 -8.43 0.95 -12.15
CA LEU A 25 -9.00 1.71 -11.03
C LEU A 25 -9.18 0.84 -9.78
N ALA A 26 -9.77 -0.35 -9.91
CA ALA A 26 -9.94 -1.26 -8.78
C ALA A 26 -8.60 -1.67 -8.13
N PHE A 27 -7.56 -1.90 -8.93
CA PHE A 27 -6.21 -2.20 -8.43
C PHE A 27 -5.56 -0.99 -7.74
N VAL A 28 -5.73 0.22 -8.26
CA VAL A 28 -5.24 1.44 -7.60
C VAL A 28 -5.95 1.67 -6.26
N THR A 29 -7.28 1.52 -6.21
CA THR A 29 -8.05 1.72 -4.98
C THR A 29 -7.70 0.67 -3.93
N SER A 30 -7.55 -0.59 -4.32
CA SER A 30 -7.10 -1.65 -3.40
C SER A 30 -5.67 -1.40 -2.90
N CYS A 31 -4.78 -0.85 -3.75
CA CYS A 31 -3.43 -0.47 -3.34
C CYS A 31 -3.46 0.61 -2.25
N LEU A 32 -4.36 1.59 -2.38
CA LEU A 32 -4.56 2.62 -1.38
C LEU A 32 -5.02 2.03 -0.03
N VAL A 33 -6.01 1.13 -0.05
CA VAL A 33 -6.53 0.48 1.16
C VAL A 33 -5.45 -0.34 1.86
N VAL A 34 -4.65 -1.10 1.10
CA VAL A 34 -3.54 -1.87 1.65
C VAL A 34 -2.47 -0.95 2.23
N ALA A 35 -2.14 0.15 1.55
CA ALA A 35 -1.16 1.12 2.04
C ALA A 35 -1.60 1.74 3.37
N ILE A 36 -2.88 2.14 3.46
CA ILE A 36 -3.46 2.67 4.71
C ILE A 36 -3.37 1.63 5.82
N LYS A 37 -3.74 0.37 5.54
CA LYS A 37 -3.68 -0.70 6.53
C LYS A 37 -2.26 -0.95 7.03
N GLU A 38 -1.28 -1.02 6.12
CA GLU A 38 0.14 -1.20 6.47
C GLU A 38 0.66 -0.01 7.29
N PHE A 39 0.32 1.22 6.89
CA PHE A 39 0.73 2.42 7.63
C PHE A 39 0.16 2.45 9.05
N LEU A 40 -1.12 2.08 9.22
CA LEU A 40 -1.74 1.96 10.55
C LEU A 40 -1.09 0.84 11.37
N TRP A 41 -0.79 -0.29 10.74
CA TRP A 41 -0.11 -1.41 11.40
C TRP A 41 1.28 -0.98 11.88
N GLU A 42 2.09 -0.35 11.03
CA GLU A 42 3.44 0.11 11.38
C GLU A 42 3.41 1.09 12.56
N ILE A 43 2.43 1.99 12.61
CA ILE A 43 2.24 2.91 13.76
C ILE A 43 1.83 2.16 15.03
N HIS A 44 0.90 1.21 14.95
CA HIS A 44 0.42 0.45 16.12
C HIS A 44 1.32 -0.73 16.51
N SER A 45 2.36 -1.02 15.74
CA SER A 45 3.30 -2.09 16.06
C SER A 45 4.16 -1.69 17.25
N ALA A 46 4.06 -2.48 18.34
CA ALA A 46 4.85 -2.30 19.55
C ALA A 46 6.37 -2.33 19.28
N ASP A 47 6.82 -3.14 18.32
CA ASP A 47 8.22 -3.29 17.94
C ASP A 47 8.72 -2.16 17.02
N TYR A 48 7.91 -1.78 16.02
CA TYR A 48 8.34 -0.87 14.95
C TYR A 48 7.91 0.58 15.18
N GLY A 49 6.64 0.83 15.52
CA GLY A 49 6.05 2.17 15.59
C GLY A 49 6.51 3.01 16.77
N TYR A 50 6.67 2.39 17.95
CA TYR A 50 7.13 3.08 19.15
C TYR A 50 8.65 3.29 19.19
N SER A 51 9.40 2.58 18.36
CA SER A 51 10.85 2.73 18.19
C SER A 51 11.21 3.83 17.18
N MET A 52 10.22 4.42 16.51
CA MET A 52 10.45 5.47 15.51
C MET A 52 10.90 6.76 16.20
N PRO A 53 12.10 7.29 15.87
CA PRO A 53 12.70 8.43 16.58
C PRO A 53 11.91 9.74 16.44
N TRP A 54 10.95 9.83 15.52
CA TRP A 54 10.09 10.99 15.35
C TRP A 54 8.76 10.91 16.14
N LEU A 55 8.42 9.74 16.69
CA LEU A 55 7.23 9.51 17.52
C LEU A 55 7.56 9.50 19.02
N GLN A 56 8.83 9.35 19.37
CA GLN A 56 9.35 9.46 20.72
C GLN A 56 9.49 10.95 21.09
N LEU A 57 8.41 11.52 21.64
CA LEU A 57 8.34 12.91 22.11
C LEU A 57 8.63 12.98 23.62
#